data_AF-A0A7C4NAY6-F1
#
_entry.id   AF-A0A7C4NAY6-F1
#
_cell.length_a   1.000
_cell.length_b   1.000
_cell.length_c   1.000
_cell.angle_alpha   90.00
_cell.angle_beta   90.00
_cell.angle_gamma   90.00
#
_symmetry.space_group_name_H-M   'P 1'
#
loop_
_entity.id
_entity.type
_entity.pdbx_description
1 polymer ?
#
loop_
_entity_poly.entity_id
_entity_poly.type
_entity_poly.pdbx_seq_one_letter_code
_entity_poly.pdbx_strand_id
1 'polypeptide(L)' 'MTDSGRAVHREVFVVRVWREAGSGAWRGEIVHVADRAAIYFASFAQAEEFMRRYVSGAQARRSAEEYDRRNADAA' A
#
# COMPACT_ATOMS: atom_id res chain seq x y z
N MET A 1 0.17 -5.23 -27.75
CA MET A 1 1.20 -5.21 -26.68
C MET A 1 0.50 -4.71 -25.43
N THR A 2 -0.07 -5.62 -24.65
CA THR A 2 -0.91 -5.32 -23.49
C THR A 2 -0.04 -4.82 -22.34
N ASP A 3 -0.35 -3.63 -21.85
CA ASP A 3 0.25 -3.01 -20.67
C ASP A 3 -0.13 -3.79 -19.40
N SER A 4 0.44 -4.97 -19.22
CA SER A 4 0.28 -5.79 -18.01
C SER A 4 1.08 -5.22 -16.82
N GLY A 5 1.87 -4.16 -17.02
CA GLY A 5 2.71 -3.55 -15.99
C GLY A 5 1.95 -2.68 -15.00
N ARG A 6 0.80 -2.11 -15.41
CA ARG A 6 0.07 -1.12 -14.62
C ARG A 6 -0.63 -1.68 -13.37
N ALA A 7 -0.96 -2.98 -13.36
CA ALA A 7 -1.64 -3.61 -12.23
C ALA A 7 -0.71 -3.89 -11.04
N VAL A 8 0.57 -4.19 -11.30
CA VAL A 8 1.52 -4.62 -10.25
C VAL A 8 1.92 -3.46 -9.32
N HIS A 9 1.85 -2.21 -9.79
CA HIS A 9 2.34 -1.06 -9.01
C HIS A 9 1.37 -0.53 -7.95
N ARG A 10 0.09 -0.92 -7.96
CA ARG A 10 -0.94 -0.44 -7.01
C ARG A 10 -0.77 -0.93 -5.57
N GLU A 11 0.14 -1.86 -5.32
CA GLU A 11 0.36 -2.46 -4.00
C GLU A 11 1.83 -2.37 -3.55
N VAL A 12 2.64 -1.56 -4.24
CA VAL A 12 4.04 -1.38 -3.90
C VAL A 12 4.20 -0.20 -2.96
N PHE A 13 4.82 -0.45 -1.82
CA PHE A 13 5.15 0.57 -0.83
C PHE A 13 6.66 0.60 -0.60
N VAL A 14 7.21 1.80 -0.45
CA VAL A 14 8.57 2.02 0.04
C VAL A 14 8.47 2.41 1.49
N VAL A 15 9.08 1.62 2.37
CA VAL A 15 9.15 1.91 3.80
C VAL A 15 10.58 2.32 4.15
N ARG A 16 10.74 3.54 4.66
CA ARG A 16 12.01 4.06 5.18
C ARG A 16 11.93 4.11 6.70
N VAL A 17 12.93 3.55 7.36
CA VAL A 17 13.03 3.53 8.82
C VAL A 17 14.37 4.09 9.21
N TRP A 18 14.39 5.02 10.16
CA TRP A 18 15.62 5.59 10.68
C TRP A 18 15.53 5.81 12.19
N ARG A 19 16.70 5.86 12.82
CA ARG A 19 16.82 6.22 14.22
C ARG A 19 17.12 7.72 14.32
N GLU A 20 16.26 8.45 15.00
CA GLU A 20 16.39 9.90 15.18
C GLU A 20 17.59 10.20 16.09
N ALA A 21 18.46 11.09 15.61
CA ALA A 21 19.62 11.55 16.39
C ALA A 21 19.13 12.38 17.60
N GLY A 22 19.74 12.16 18.76
CA GLY A 22 19.36 12.82 20.02
C GLY A 22 18.36 12.01 20.85
N SER A 23 17.16 11.76 20.32
CA SER A 23 16.13 10.99 21.04
C SER A 23 16.40 9.48 21.03
N GLY A 24 17.10 8.98 20.01
CA GLY A 24 17.28 7.55 19.76
C GLY A 24 15.99 6.82 19.38
N ALA A 25 14.89 7.56 19.16
CA ALA A 25 13.59 7.02 18.80
C ALA A 25 13.58 6.51 17.34
N TRP A 26 12.80 5.47 17.08
CA TRP A 26 12.56 5.00 15.72
C TRP A 26 11.50 5.86 15.03
N ARG A 27 11.81 6.32 13.83
CA ARG A 27 10.93 7.08 12.95
C ARG A 27 10.86 6.40 11.59
N GLY A 28 9.87 6.77 10.81
CA GLY A 28 9.83 6.32 9.43
C GLY A 28 8.85 7.05 8.55
N GLU A 29 8.90 6.68 7.28
CA GLU A 29 8.06 7.16 6.20
C GLU A 29 7.58 5.96 5.38
N ILE A 30 6.30 5.92 5.03
CA ILE A 30 5.74 4.96 4.08
C ILE A 30 5.27 5.74 2.86
N VAL A 31 5.74 5.35 1.68
CA VAL A 31 5.35 5.94 0.39
C VAL A 31 4.68 4.88 -0.47
N HIS A 32 3.45 5.13 -0.91
CA HIS A 32 2.78 4.31 -1.91
C HIS A 32 3.29 4.70 -3.31
N VAL A 33 3.82 3.74 -4.06
CA VAL A 33 4.52 4.03 -5.31
C VAL A 33 3.58 4.52 -6.42
N ALA A 34 2.34 4.03 -6.46
CA ALA A 34 1.42 4.35 -7.56
C ALA A 34 0.90 5.80 -7.51
N ASP A 35 0.53 6.31 -6.33
CA ASP A 35 -0.05 7.65 -6.16
C ASP A 35 0.87 8.63 -5.40
N ARG A 36 2.04 8.16 -4.96
CA ARG A 36 3.01 8.92 -4.16
C ARG A 36 2.45 9.44 -2.84
N ALA A 37 1.36 8.87 -2.33
CA ALA A 37 0.86 9.17 -1.00
C ALA A 37 1.91 8.76 0.03
N ALA A 38 2.19 9.65 0.98
CA ALA A 38 3.20 9.44 2.00
C ALA A 38 2.63 9.67 3.40
N ILE A 39 3.07 8.87 4.36
CA ILE A 39 2.84 9.13 5.78
C ILE A 39 4.14 9.08 6.56
N TYR A 40 4.25 9.94 7.57
CA TYR A 40 5.30 9.86 8.58
C TYR A 40 4.78 9.13 9.81
N PHE A 41 5.61 8.29 10.41
CA PHE A 41 5.28 7.60 11.65
C PHE A 41 6.36 7.79 12.72
N ALA A 42 5.89 7.95 13.95
CA ALA A 42 6.70 8.11 15.15
C ALA A 42 6.94 6.79 15.90
N SER A 43 6.22 5.74 15.53
CA SER A 43 6.34 4.41 16.11
C SER A 43 5.95 3.33 15.11
N PHE A 44 6.45 2.11 15.31
CA PHE A 44 6.06 0.97 14.47
C PHE A 44 4.57 0.64 14.56
N ALA A 45 3.90 0.94 15.67
CA ALA A 45 2.46 0.74 15.81
C ALA A 45 1.66 1.61 14.81
N GLN A 46 2.08 2.85 14.60
CA GLN A 46 1.46 3.74 13.61
C GLN A 46 1.70 3.25 12.17
N ALA A 47 2.90 2.71 11.89
CA ALA A 47 3.19 2.10 10.60
C ALA A 47 2.31 0.88 10.34
N GLU A 48 2.12 0.01 11.33
CA GLU A 48 1.28 -1.18 11.23
C GLU A 48 -0.20 -0.82 10.97
N GLU A 49 -0.73 0.17 11.69
CA GLU A 49 -2.10 0.64 11.51
C GLU A 49 -2.35 1.16 10.08
N PHE A 50 -1.40 1.93 9.54
CA PHE A 50 -1.47 2.41 8.16
C PHE A 50 -1.48 1.27 7.16
N MET A 51 -0.53 0.34 7.28
CA MET A 51 -0.41 -0.82 6.39
C MET A 51 -1.69 -1.68 6.44
N ARG A 52 -2.28 -1.88 7.63
CA ARG A 52 -3.52 -2.64 7.80
C ARG A 52 -4.69 -2.02 7.04
N ARG A 53 -4.87 -0.70 7.12
CA ARG A 53 -5.93 0.02 6.39
C ARG A 53 -5.77 -0.12 4.87
N TYR A 54 -4.55 -0.03 4.37
CA TYR A 54 -4.26 -0.17 2.95
C TYR A 54 -4.46 -1.60 2.44
N VAL A 55 -3.97 -2.61 3.17
CA VAL A 55 -4.07 -4.03 2.76
C VAL A 55 -5.53 -4.50 2.75
N SER A 56 -6.33 -4.16 3.76
CA SER A 56 -7.75 -4.51 3.79
C SER A 56 -8.53 -3.85 2.65
N GLY A 57 -8.25 -2.59 2.34
CA GLY A 57 -8.87 -1.90 1.21
C GLY A 57 -8.42 -2.43 -0.17
N ALA A 58 -7.19 -2.93 -0.28
CA ALA A 58 -6.67 -3.52 -1.51
C ALA A 58 -7.28 -4.91 -1.79
N GLN A 59 -7.40 -5.75 -0.75
CA GLN A 59 -8.07 -7.06 -0.86
C GLN A 59 -9.53 -6.92 -1.31
N ALA A 60 -10.28 -5.98 -0.70
CA ALA A 60 -11.68 -5.74 -1.06
C ALA A 60 -11.84 -5.30 -2.53
N ARG A 61 -10.95 -4.44 -3.04
CA ARG A 61 -10.94 -4.01 -4.45
C ARG A 61 -10.64 -5.17 -5.40
N ARG A 62 -9.64 -5.99 -5.08
CA ARG A 62 -9.28 -7.16 -5.91
C ARG A 62 -10.45 -8.15 -6.03
N SER A 63 -11.17 -8.40 -4.94
CA SER A 63 -12.36 -9.27 -4.94
C SER A 63 -13.52 -8.70 -5.77
N ALA A 64 -13.72 -7.37 -5.76
CA ALA A 64 -14.73 -6.72 -6.57
C ALA A 64 -14.38 -6.76 -8.08
N GLU A 65 -13.12 -6.44 -8.43
CA GLU A 65 -12.63 -6.54 -9.82
C GLU A 65 -12.71 -7.98 -10.35
N GLU A 66 -12.48 -8.98 -9.50
CA GLU A 66 -12.64 -10.40 -9.86
C GLU A 66 -14.10 -10.79 -10.09
N TYR A 67 -15.02 -10.33 -9.24
CA TYR A 67 -16.46 -10.56 -9.39
C TYR A 67 -17.00 -9.95 -10.70
N ASP A 68 -16.65 -8.69 -10.98
CA ASP A 68 -17.09 -7.99 -12.18
C ASP A 68 -16.59 -8.67 -13.45
N ARG A 69 -15.30 -9.07 -13.48
CA ARG A 69 -14.73 -9.85 -14.59
C ARG A 69 -15.47 -11.17 -14.80
N ARG A 70 -15.75 -11.90 -13.72
CA ARG A 70 -16.46 -13.19 -13.79
C ARG A 70 -17.87 -13.06 -14.36
N ASN A 71 -18.55 -11.94 -14.12
CA ASN A 71 -19.88 -11.68 -14.67
C ASN A 71 -19.84 -11.17 -16.11
N ALA A 72 -18.79 -10.45 -16.49
CA ALA A 72 -18.58 -9.99 -17.87
C ALA A 72 -18.28 -11.16 -18.84
N ASP A 73 -17.56 -12.18 -18.37
CA ASP A 73 -17.23 -13.38 -19.18
C ASP A 73 -18.40 -14.39 -19.28
N ALA A 74 -19.45 -14.21 -18.49
CA ALA A 74 -20.62 -15.09 -18.43
C ALA A 74 -21.82 -14.58 -19.26
N ALA A 75 -21.69 -13.42 -19.91
CA ALA A 75 -22.70 -12.78 -20.76
C ALA A 75 -22.32 -12.85 -22.24
#